data_AF-Q2GN13-F1
#
_entry.id   AF-Q2GN13-F1
#
_cell.length_a   1.000
_cell.length_b   1.000
_cell.length_c   1.000
_cell.angle_alpha   90.00
_cell.angle_beta   90.00
_cell.angle_gamma   90.00
#
_symmetry.space_group_name_H-M   'P 1'
#
loop_
_entity.id
_entity.type
_entity.pdbx_description
1 polymer ?
#
loop_
_entity_poly.entity_id
_entity_poly.type
_entity_poly.pdbx_seq_one_letter_code
_entity_poly.pdbx_strand_id
1 'polypeptide(L)'
;MKLSLLSMATAASAAAVTKRDVVFEARNFTASCVPHSAMCHYSLNAFMPGTMDTQGYDCSASAPGAGVAILPEIQGGACPPSSRTFDIVRSEEGLTVIVSVQVSRLSYTRGSHFIPNEQIKMIEGVTPTGNYQAYVGPKDFSLERI
;
A
#
# COMPACT_ATOMS: atom_id res chain seq x y z
N MET A 1 16.41 52.59 32.75
CA MET A 1 16.77 51.49 31.84
C MET A 1 15.56 51.18 30.97
N LYS A 2 15.72 51.28 29.65
CA LYS A 2 14.72 50.96 28.63
C LYS A 2 14.66 49.44 28.44
N LEU A 3 13.47 48.83 28.43
CA LEU A 3 13.29 47.43 28.03
C LEU A 3 12.42 47.39 26.78
N SER A 4 13.05 46.93 25.71
CA SER A 4 12.56 46.89 24.34
C SER A 4 11.44 45.86 24.15
N LEU A 5 10.46 46.23 23.32
CA LEU A 5 9.46 45.36 22.72
C LEU A 5 10.12 44.31 21.81
N LEU A 6 9.76 43.04 21.97
CA LEU A 6 10.08 41.96 21.04
C LEU A 6 8.76 41.44 20.45
N SER A 7 8.43 41.91 19.25
CA SER A 7 7.34 41.41 18.42
C SER A 7 7.76 40.10 17.77
N MET A 8 7.18 38.97 18.20
CA MET A 8 7.28 37.71 17.47
C MET A 8 6.14 37.61 16.46
N ALA A 9 6.45 37.85 15.19
CA ALA A 9 5.55 37.52 14.08
C ALA A 9 5.64 36.01 13.81
N THR A 10 4.61 35.27 14.21
CA THR A 10 4.43 33.87 13.81
C THR A 10 3.95 33.82 12.36
N ALA A 11 4.85 33.53 11.43
CA ALA A 11 4.48 33.13 10.08
C ALA A 11 3.90 31.70 10.15
N ALA A 12 2.58 31.59 10.20
CA ALA A 12 1.90 30.31 10.01
C ALA A 12 1.96 29.97 8.51
N SER A 13 2.86 29.08 8.13
CA SER A 13 2.87 28.49 6.80
C SER A 13 1.58 27.71 6.59
N ALA A 14 0.65 28.26 5.82
CA ALA A 14 -0.48 27.50 5.29
C ALA A 14 0.08 26.48 4.30
N ALA A 15 0.23 25.22 4.74
CA ALA A 15 0.42 24.11 3.82
C ALA A 15 -0.85 24.04 2.95
N ALA A 16 -0.75 24.47 1.70
CA ALA A 16 -1.80 24.28 0.74
C ALA A 16 -2.02 22.77 0.58
N VAL A 17 -3.10 22.25 1.16
CA VAL A 17 -3.58 20.89 0.90
C VAL A 17 -4.01 20.87 -0.56
N THR A 18 -3.11 20.48 -1.44
CA THR A 18 -3.46 20.18 -2.82
C THR A 18 -4.44 19.00 -2.81
N LYS A 19 -5.46 19.06 -3.66
CA LYS A 19 -6.38 17.94 -3.84
C LYS A 19 -5.55 16.73 -4.28
N ARG A 20 -5.53 15.68 -3.46
CA ARG A 20 -4.82 14.43 -3.76
C ARG A 20 -5.44 13.82 -5.02
N ASP A 21 -4.60 13.53 -6.02
CA ASP A 21 -5.01 12.94 -7.28
C ASP A 21 -5.16 11.43 -7.11
N VAL A 22 -6.30 11.01 -6.57
CA VAL A 22 -6.64 9.60 -6.35
C VAL A 22 -7.03 8.95 -7.67
N VAL A 23 -6.25 7.96 -8.09
CA VAL A 23 -6.43 7.25 -9.37
C VAL A 23 -6.87 5.81 -9.20
N PHE A 24 -6.67 5.24 -8.01
CA PHE A 24 -7.22 3.96 -7.63
C PHE A 24 -7.66 3.97 -6.15
N GLU A 25 -8.55 3.06 -5.80
CA GLU A 25 -8.82 2.64 -4.43
C GLU A 25 -8.47 1.16 -4.32
N ALA A 26 -7.72 0.80 -3.27
CA ALA A 26 -7.61 -0.59 -2.84
C ALA A 26 -8.75 -0.85 -1.87
N ARG A 27 -9.45 -1.97 -2.07
CA ARG A 27 -10.47 -2.47 -1.16
C ARG A 27 -10.12 -3.87 -0.69
N ASN A 28 -10.52 -4.21 0.53
CA ASN A 28 -10.28 -5.53 1.12
C ASN A 28 -8.81 -5.95 1.08
N PHE A 29 -7.86 -5.02 1.20
CA PHE A 29 -6.44 -5.32 1.19
C PHE A 29 -6.09 -6.28 2.33
N THR A 30 -5.39 -7.35 1.98
CA THR A 30 -4.80 -8.29 2.93
C THR A 30 -3.37 -8.63 2.50
N ALA A 31 -2.52 -8.83 3.50
CA ALA A 31 -1.19 -9.41 3.32
C ALA A 31 -0.87 -10.28 4.53
N SER A 32 -0.49 -11.54 4.31
CA SER A 32 -0.06 -12.42 5.39
C SER A 32 0.87 -13.51 4.88
N CYS A 33 1.89 -13.82 5.67
CA CYS A 33 2.61 -15.08 5.52
C CYS A 33 1.79 -16.24 6.07
N VAL A 34 1.95 -17.42 5.46
CA VAL A 34 1.27 -18.63 5.90
C VAL A 34 2.12 -19.29 6.99
N PRO A 35 1.56 -19.54 8.19
CA PRO A 35 2.26 -20.26 9.24
C PRO A 35 2.84 -21.59 8.73
N HIS A 36 4.08 -21.92 9.12
CA HIS A 36 4.83 -23.11 8.68
C HIS A 36 5.13 -23.19 7.17
N SER A 37 4.77 -22.19 6.38
CA SER A 37 5.09 -22.13 4.96
C SER A 37 6.08 -21.01 4.70
N ALA A 38 6.94 -21.19 3.71
CA ALA A 38 7.76 -20.11 3.21
C ALA A 38 6.93 -19.10 2.41
N MET A 39 5.66 -19.39 2.08
CA MET A 39 4.84 -18.56 1.21
C MET A 39 4.08 -17.46 1.98
N CYS A 40 3.99 -16.31 1.34
CA CYS A 40 3.13 -15.22 1.76
C CYS A 40 2.19 -14.80 0.63
N HIS A 41 1.04 -14.27 1.01
CA HIS A 41 -0.03 -13.92 0.09
C HIS A 41 -0.42 -12.45 0.25
N TYR A 42 -0.72 -11.83 -0.88
CA TYR A 42 -1.33 -10.51 -0.97
C TYR A 42 -2.64 -10.61 -1.73
N SER A 43 -3.64 -9.86 -1.32
CA SER A 43 -4.86 -9.67 -2.07
C SER A 43 -5.41 -8.26 -1.87
N LEU A 44 -5.98 -7.70 -2.93
CA LEU A 44 -6.76 -6.46 -2.88
C LEU A 44 -7.72 -6.43 -4.06
N ASN A 45 -8.81 -5.68 -3.94
CA ASN A 45 -9.64 -5.32 -5.07
C ASN A 45 -9.23 -3.91 -5.52
N ALA A 46 -8.72 -3.78 -6.74
CA ALA A 46 -8.28 -2.51 -7.31
C ALA A 46 -9.44 -1.87 -8.09
N PHE A 47 -9.91 -0.72 -7.61
CA PHE A 47 -11.03 0.03 -8.18
C PHE A 47 -10.55 1.37 -8.74
N MET A 48 -11.01 1.78 -9.92
CA MET A 48 -10.66 3.09 -10.50
C MET A 48 -11.85 4.07 -10.40
N PRO A 49 -11.84 5.02 -9.44
CA PRO A 49 -12.95 5.94 -9.25
C PRO A 49 -13.18 6.86 -10.46
N GLY A 50 -14.43 7.27 -10.67
CA GLY A 50 -14.79 8.19 -11.75
C GLY A 50 -14.73 7.59 -13.16
N THR A 51 -14.67 6.26 -13.27
CA THR A 51 -14.71 5.53 -14.54
C THR A 51 -15.92 4.59 -14.60
N MET A 52 -16.04 3.81 -15.68
CA MET A 52 -17.07 2.76 -15.80
C MET A 52 -16.75 1.50 -14.98
N ASP A 53 -15.64 1.51 -14.23
CA ASP A 53 -15.34 0.50 -13.24
C ASP A 53 -16.29 0.64 -12.05
N THR A 54 -17.18 -0.34 -11.84
CA THR A 54 -18.19 -0.31 -10.77
C THR A 54 -17.86 -1.24 -9.61
N GLN A 55 -17.04 -2.27 -9.84
CA GLN A 55 -16.76 -3.33 -8.85
C GLN A 55 -15.28 -3.49 -8.52
N GLY A 56 -14.38 -2.90 -9.31
CA GLY A 56 -12.95 -3.15 -9.24
C GLY A 56 -12.58 -4.53 -9.79
N TYR A 57 -11.31 -4.88 -9.65
CA TYR A 57 -10.77 -6.16 -10.06
C TYR A 57 -9.95 -6.76 -8.94
N ASP A 58 -10.19 -8.03 -8.64
CA ASP A 58 -9.47 -8.75 -7.61
C ASP A 58 -8.05 -9.05 -8.08
N CYS A 59 -7.10 -8.53 -7.33
CA CYS A 59 -5.68 -8.76 -7.49
C CYS A 59 -5.20 -9.73 -6.43
N SER A 60 -4.32 -10.66 -6.82
CA SER A 60 -3.63 -11.50 -5.86
C SER A 60 -2.24 -11.89 -6.36
N ALA A 61 -1.33 -12.10 -5.41
CA ALA A 61 -0.01 -12.62 -5.68
C ALA A 61 0.48 -13.42 -4.48
N SER A 62 1.36 -14.38 -4.76
CA SER A 62 2.01 -15.21 -3.75
C SER A 62 3.50 -15.29 -4.06
N ALA A 63 4.33 -15.15 -3.04
CA ALA A 63 5.77 -15.29 -3.18
C ALA A 63 6.38 -15.89 -1.91
N PRO A 64 7.56 -16.54 -2.00
CA PRO A 64 8.34 -16.87 -0.82
C PRO A 64 8.66 -15.61 -0.02
N GLY A 65 8.58 -15.66 1.31
CA GLY A 65 8.88 -14.55 2.19
C GLY A 65 10.31 -14.04 2.03
N ALA A 66 10.53 -12.75 2.30
CA ALA A 66 11.85 -12.11 2.24
C ALA A 66 12.81 -12.52 3.39
N GLY A 67 12.46 -13.58 4.10
CA GLY A 67 13.03 -14.07 5.35
C GLY A 67 12.03 -15.03 5.99
N VAL A 68 12.36 -15.62 7.14
CA VAL A 68 11.43 -16.51 7.85
C VAL A 68 10.17 -15.73 8.22
N ALA A 69 9.09 -16.02 7.48
CA ALA A 69 7.77 -15.44 7.64
C ALA A 69 7.70 -13.90 7.55
N ILE A 70 8.58 -13.28 6.75
CA ILE A 70 8.56 -11.85 6.42
C ILE A 70 7.87 -11.63 5.08
N LEU A 71 6.95 -10.67 5.03
CA LEU A 71 6.20 -10.29 3.85
C LEU A 71 7.15 -9.90 2.69
N PRO A 72 7.06 -10.52 1.50
CA PRO A 72 8.00 -10.26 0.42
C PRO A 72 7.62 -9.07 -0.46
N GLU A 73 8.55 -8.62 -1.29
CA GLU A 73 8.19 -7.78 -2.42
C GLU A 73 7.43 -8.59 -3.48
N ILE A 74 6.59 -7.90 -4.25
CA ILE A 74 5.85 -8.46 -5.39
C ILE A 74 6.12 -7.57 -6.59
N GLN A 75 6.47 -8.19 -7.72
CA GLN A 75 6.57 -7.50 -9.01
C GLN A 75 5.56 -8.14 -9.97
N GLY A 76 4.63 -7.34 -10.49
CA GLY A 76 3.68 -7.77 -11.50
C GLY A 76 2.60 -8.74 -11.00
N GLY A 77 2.12 -8.58 -9.76
CA GLY A 77 0.93 -9.29 -9.29
C GLY A 77 -0.27 -9.01 -10.19
N ALA A 78 -1.06 -10.02 -10.52
CA ALA A 78 -2.10 -9.91 -11.54
C ALA A 78 -3.49 -9.59 -10.96
N CYS A 79 -4.29 -8.85 -11.72
CA CYS A 79 -5.68 -8.49 -11.38
C CYS A 79 -6.66 -8.98 -12.46
N PRO A 80 -6.86 -10.30 -12.65
CA PRO A 80 -7.72 -10.81 -13.70
C PRO A 80 -9.20 -10.41 -13.51
N PRO A 81 -9.99 -10.29 -14.60
CA PRO A 81 -9.60 -10.40 -16.00
C PRO A 81 -9.03 -9.10 -16.61
N SER A 82 -8.65 -8.10 -15.80
CA SER A 82 -8.12 -6.83 -16.31
C SER A 82 -6.65 -6.90 -16.71
N SER A 83 -6.17 -5.86 -17.39
CA SER A 83 -4.74 -5.61 -17.65
C SER A 83 -4.02 -4.95 -16.46
N ARG A 84 -4.67 -4.83 -15.30
CA ARG A 84 -4.07 -4.20 -14.12
C ARG A 84 -3.06 -5.14 -13.50
N THR A 85 -2.00 -4.53 -12.98
CA THR A 85 -1.01 -5.20 -12.15
C THR A 85 -0.87 -4.46 -10.83
N PHE A 86 -0.33 -5.15 -9.83
CA PHE A 86 0.12 -4.51 -8.61
C PHE A 86 1.52 -4.95 -8.23
N ASP A 87 2.26 -4.03 -7.62
CA ASP A 87 3.57 -4.25 -7.05
C ASP A 87 3.53 -3.98 -5.54
N ILE A 88 4.39 -4.68 -4.81
CA ILE A 88 4.68 -4.41 -3.40
C ILE A 88 6.17 -4.13 -3.32
N VAL A 89 6.53 -2.89 -2.98
CA VAL A 89 7.92 -2.46 -2.83
C VAL A 89 8.22 -2.29 -1.35
N ARG A 90 9.38 -2.77 -0.88
CA ARG A 90 9.78 -2.69 0.52
C ARG A 90 10.79 -1.57 0.74
N SER A 91 10.66 -0.86 1.85
CA SER A 91 11.68 0.04 2.38
C SER A 91 11.93 -0.26 3.86
N GLU A 92 12.87 0.46 4.47
CA GLU A 92 13.10 0.37 5.92
C GLU A 92 11.87 0.86 6.73
N GLU A 93 11.08 1.77 6.16
CA GLU A 93 9.95 2.41 6.83
C GLU A 93 8.62 1.62 6.68
N GLY A 94 8.53 0.73 5.68
CA GLY A 94 7.29 0.01 5.41
C GLY A 94 7.22 -0.67 4.04
N LEU A 95 5.98 -0.78 3.53
CA LEU A 95 5.67 -1.31 2.20
C LEU A 95 4.93 -0.25 1.38
N THR A 96 5.24 -0.15 0.09
CA THR A 96 4.46 0.66 -0.85
C THR A 96 3.68 -0.27 -1.76
N VAL A 97 2.36 -0.13 -1.74
CA VAL A 97 1.44 -0.78 -2.69
C VAL A 97 1.35 0.10 -3.92
N ILE A 98 1.58 -0.46 -5.10
CA ILE A 98 1.46 0.24 -6.37
C ILE A 98 0.49 -0.51 -7.24
N VAL A 99 -0.53 0.16 -7.79
CA VAL A 99 -1.41 -0.40 -8.81
C VAL A 99 -1.14 0.31 -10.12
N SER A 100 -1.08 -0.46 -11.20
CA SER A 100 -0.85 0.03 -12.56
C SER A 100 -1.91 -0.51 -13.50
N VAL A 101 -2.37 0.31 -14.45
CA VAL A 101 -3.15 -0.13 -15.60
C VAL A 101 -2.55 0.46 -16.87
N GLN A 102 -2.43 -0.37 -17.90
CA GLN A 102 -2.08 0.12 -19.23
C GLN A 102 -3.28 0.84 -19.86
N VAL A 103 -3.10 2.12 -20.22
CA VAL A 103 -4.14 2.95 -20.85
C VAL A 103 -3.98 2.94 -22.37
N SER A 104 -2.74 2.92 -22.86
CA SER A 104 -2.41 2.75 -24.28
C SER A 104 -1.12 1.94 -24.39
N ARG A 105 -0.69 1.62 -25.62
CA ARG A 105 0.57 0.89 -25.84
C ARG A 105 1.79 1.53 -25.17
N LEU A 106 1.78 2.84 -24.96
CA LEU A 106 2.92 3.60 -24.42
C LEU A 106 2.59 4.36 -23.13
N SER A 107 1.41 4.16 -22.53
CA SER A 107 1.02 4.90 -21.32
C SER A 107 0.35 4.02 -20.28
N TYR A 108 0.62 4.37 -19.03
CA TYR A 108 0.08 3.71 -17.85
C TYR A 108 -0.51 4.76 -16.92
N THR A 109 -1.59 4.39 -16.22
CA THR A 109 -1.99 5.08 -15.00
C THR A 109 -1.48 4.27 -13.83
N ARG A 110 -0.73 4.90 -12.93
CA ARG A 110 -0.18 4.29 -11.72
C ARG A 110 -0.63 5.08 -10.51
N GLY A 111 -0.98 4.35 -9.45
CA GLY A 111 -1.22 4.95 -8.14
C GLY A 111 -0.47 4.19 -7.07
N SER A 112 -0.08 4.87 -5.99
CA SER A 112 0.60 4.25 -4.86
C SER A 112 -0.01 4.61 -3.50
N HIS A 113 0.20 3.72 -2.54
CA HIS A 113 -0.12 3.94 -1.13
C HIS A 113 1.01 3.38 -0.26
N PHE A 114 1.47 4.17 0.71
CA PHE A 114 2.49 3.75 1.65
C PHE A 114 1.85 3.17 2.92
N ILE A 115 2.22 1.94 3.24
CA ILE A 115 1.87 1.20 4.45
C ILE A 115 3.06 1.28 5.39
N PRO A 116 2.97 2.02 6.51
CA PRO A 116 4.07 2.13 7.45
C PRO A 116 4.18 0.87 8.32
N ASN A 117 5.37 0.61 8.86
CA ASN A 117 5.67 -0.60 9.63
C ASN A 117 4.73 -0.86 10.82
N GLU A 118 4.13 0.16 11.43
CA GLU A 118 3.19 0.00 12.55
C GLU A 118 1.94 -0.80 12.16
N GLN A 119 1.62 -0.84 10.86
CA GLN A 119 0.51 -1.61 10.31
C GLN A 119 0.93 -3.03 9.89
N ILE A 120 2.19 -3.41 10.07
CA ILE A 120 2.73 -4.71 9.73
C ILE A 120 3.27 -5.37 10.99
N LYS A 121 2.61 -6.42 11.46
CA LYS A 121 2.92 -7.05 12.75
C LYS A 121 3.43 -8.46 12.59
N MET A 122 4.36 -8.84 13.45
CA MET A 122 4.64 -10.24 13.74
C MET A 122 3.52 -10.76 14.64
N ILE A 123 2.77 -11.73 14.12
CA ILE A 123 1.76 -12.48 14.86
C ILE A 123 2.42 -13.74 15.40
N GLU A 124 2.24 -13.98 16.70
CA GLU A 124 2.68 -15.22 17.33
C GLU A 124 1.80 -16.37 16.87
N GLY A 125 2.42 -17.38 16.27
CA GLY A 125 1.72 -18.62 15.93
C GLY A 125 1.62 -19.54 17.14
N VAL A 126 0.60 -20.40 17.16
CA VAL A 126 0.58 -21.52 18.10
C VAL A 126 1.67 -22.51 17.73
N THR A 127 2.45 -23.00 18.69
CA THR A 127 3.40 -24.10 18.45
C THR A 127 2.64 -25.31 17.88
N PRO A 128 3.08 -25.94 16.78
CA PRO A 128 4.39 -25.80 16.11
C PRO A 128 4.43 -24.88 14.88
N THR A 129 3.40 -24.03 14.66
CA THR A 129 3.19 -23.32 13.39
C THR A 129 4.11 -22.09 13.19
N GLY A 130 4.73 -21.58 14.27
CA GLY A 130 5.72 -20.50 14.22
C GLY A 130 5.12 -19.10 13.97
N ASN A 131 5.90 -18.06 14.25
CA ASN A 131 5.47 -16.67 14.09
C ASN A 131 5.43 -16.26 12.61
N TYR A 132 4.57 -15.31 12.27
CA TYR A 132 4.42 -14.85 10.89
C TYR A 132 4.05 -13.37 10.80
N GLN A 133 4.49 -12.71 9.72
CA GLN A 133 4.15 -11.32 9.48
C GLN A 133 2.79 -11.20 8.77
N ALA A 134 1.98 -10.25 9.23
CA ALA A 134 0.70 -9.92 8.62
C ALA A 134 0.44 -8.41 8.66
N TYR A 135 -0.31 -7.94 7.67
CA TYR A 135 -0.87 -6.60 7.65
C TYR A 135 -2.11 -6.53 8.57
N VAL A 136 -2.17 -5.49 9.40
CA VAL A 136 -3.24 -5.26 10.39
C VAL A 136 -3.85 -3.86 10.30
N GLY A 137 -3.51 -3.09 9.27
CA GLY A 137 -4.03 -1.74 9.06
C GLY A 137 -5.41 -1.70 8.37
N PRO A 138 -5.85 -0.50 7.94
CA PRO A 138 -7.08 -0.32 7.19
C PRO A 138 -7.10 -1.15 5.89
N LYS A 139 -8.18 -1.90 5.67
CA LYS A 139 -8.31 -2.72 4.45
C LYS A 139 -8.59 -1.89 3.19
N ASP A 140 -9.10 -0.69 3.37
CA ASP A 140 -9.52 0.18 2.28
C ASP A 140 -8.71 1.48 2.34
N PHE A 141 -8.09 1.84 1.22
CA PHE A 141 -7.29 3.07 1.12
C PHE A 141 -7.17 3.57 -0.32
N SER A 142 -6.98 4.88 -0.45
CA SER A 142 -6.73 5.53 -1.73
C SER A 142 -5.28 5.35 -2.18
N LEU A 143 -5.09 5.15 -3.49
CA LEU A 143 -3.80 5.21 -4.14
C LEU A 143 -3.70 6.48 -5.00
N GLU A 144 -2.69 7.28 -4.70
CA GLU A 144 -2.46 8.59 -5.32
C GLU A 144 -1.54 8.45 -6.53
N ARG A 145 -1.75 9.26 -7.57
CA ARG A 145 -0.99 9.19 -8.82
C ARG A 145 0.50 9.33 -8.58
N ILE A 146 1.28 8.49 -9.27
CA ILE A 146 2.74 8.57 -9.39
C ILE A 146 3.19 8.53 -10.85
#